data_AF-A0A1G7Z7W7-F1
#
_entry.id   AF-A0A1G7Z7W7-F1
#
_cell.length_a   1.000
_cell.length_b   1.000
_cell.length_c   1.000
_cell.angle_alpha   90.00
_cell.angle_beta   90.00
_cell.angle_gamma   90.00
#
_symmetry.space_group_name_H-M   'P 1'
#
loop_
_entity.id
_entity.type
_entity.pdbx_description
1 polymer ?
#
loop_
_entity_poly.entity_id
_entity_poly.type
_entity_poly.pdbx_seq_one_letter_code
_entity_poly.pdbx_strand_id
1 'polypeptide(L)'
;MFPSRPHRPPSRAGRSARQPVRAILALLAAIAATTSLAVVAAPAASAAPKTIVSFTFDDSNADQLPAAQTLKANGMAGTFYVNSGFVNQPGYFTVANLQSLVADGHEIGGHSVTHPDLTSLPAAEAQRQVCNDRVNLANWGIQTRSFAYPFAAATTATENIVKNCGYQSARGLGDIQSRFGCTGCPFAETVPVPTASRYYTKALDQVDNTWTLADLQTAVTNAEANNGGWVQLTFHHIGGSDPLSISQAVFDQFVAWLKPRAAAQNTVVQTVGQTVGGAVKPLVNGPAVPPPTAGANGVKNASLETAGTNGLPQCWMAGGYGTNSPTFTTLTGGAQQGTKSERLVMAGYQDGDAKLLPALDLGGCSPSVTEGKTYSLRAWYTSTAVTQFAVYYRTGIGTWVYWTSSPWFAAGTTFTQAVWTTPAVPAGATGISFGLNLFSNGQLVTDSYAVYDSVGAPAVAGQQSAVVAAPSATARSAGPAVAASPTVPAPPGASIAVQPRREVRKAIPTGPSAHRARADRRGPTGPVLTQIPGPTQVKPGTPILLDEGSLSG
;
A
#
# COMPACT_ATOMS: atom_id res chain seq x y z
N MET A 1 -7.82 23.51 -85.57
CA MET A 1 -6.69 23.05 -86.42
C MET A 1 -6.63 21.53 -86.33
N PHE A 2 -6.65 20.81 -87.45
CA PHE A 2 -6.47 19.34 -87.60
C PHE A 2 -5.18 19.11 -88.44
N PRO A 3 -4.68 17.88 -88.72
CA PRO A 3 -5.06 16.51 -88.31
C PRO A 3 -4.00 15.89 -87.34
N SER A 4 -3.76 14.58 -87.10
CA SER A 4 -4.13 13.25 -87.64
C SER A 4 -4.20 12.22 -86.46
N ARG A 5 -4.59 10.92 -86.51
CA ARG A 5 -4.77 9.84 -87.53
C ARG A 5 -3.46 9.20 -88.10
N PRO A 6 -3.49 7.92 -88.56
CA PRO A 6 -4.00 6.70 -87.89
C PRO A 6 -3.09 5.45 -88.12
N HIS A 7 -3.45 4.26 -87.59
CA HIS A 7 -3.73 3.05 -88.44
C HIS A 7 -4.10 1.76 -87.68
N ARG A 8 -5.01 0.99 -88.31
CA ARG A 8 -5.28 -0.47 -88.17
C ARG A 8 -4.74 -1.14 -89.46
N PRO A 9 -4.44 -2.47 -89.51
CA PRO A 9 -5.48 -3.49 -89.85
C PRO A 9 -5.22 -4.90 -89.19
N PRO A 10 -5.59 -6.09 -89.74
CA PRO A 10 -6.84 -6.73 -89.31
C PRO A 10 -6.87 -8.28 -89.09
N SER A 11 -7.98 -8.73 -88.50
CA SER A 11 -8.67 -10.05 -88.56
C SER A 11 -8.14 -11.23 -89.39
N ARG A 12 -8.25 -12.44 -88.80
CA ARG A 12 -8.92 -13.67 -89.34
C ARG A 12 -9.48 -14.45 -88.12
N ALA A 13 -10.74 -14.91 -88.09
CA ALA A 13 -11.39 -15.99 -88.85
C ALA A 13 -10.84 -17.40 -88.50
N GLY A 14 -11.66 -18.35 -88.02
CA GLY A 14 -13.09 -18.28 -87.71
C GLY A 14 -13.67 -19.61 -87.20
N ARG A 15 -14.99 -19.82 -87.42
CA ARG A 15 -15.77 -21.07 -87.64
C ARG A 15 -15.21 -22.44 -87.15
N SER A 16 -16.02 -23.44 -86.77
CA SER A 16 -17.45 -23.58 -86.47
C SER A 16 -17.73 -25.10 -86.25
N ALA A 17 -18.81 -25.44 -85.55
CA ALA A 17 -19.61 -26.66 -85.72
C ALA A 17 -19.06 -28.08 -85.37
N ARG A 18 -19.74 -28.68 -84.37
CA ARG A 18 -20.43 -29.99 -84.41
C ARG A 18 -19.64 -31.32 -84.32
N GLN A 19 -20.04 -32.07 -83.28
CA GLN A 19 -20.20 -33.54 -83.15
C GLN A 19 -20.67 -34.26 -84.45
N PRO A 20 -20.60 -35.61 -84.64
CA PRO A 20 -20.95 -36.62 -83.59
C PRO A 20 -20.43 -38.11 -83.64
N VAL A 21 -20.46 -38.76 -82.46
CA VAL A 21 -21.04 -40.12 -82.17
C VAL A 21 -20.37 -41.46 -82.61
N ARG A 22 -20.56 -42.49 -81.75
CA ARG A 22 -20.35 -43.97 -81.86
C ARG A 22 -18.91 -44.51 -81.78
N ALA A 23 -18.64 -45.73 -81.25
CA ALA A 23 -19.34 -46.61 -80.26
C ALA A 23 -18.49 -47.88 -80.00
N ILE A 24 -18.72 -48.61 -78.89
CA ILE A 24 -18.96 -50.09 -78.79
C ILE A 24 -18.98 -50.56 -77.31
N LEU A 25 -19.55 -51.75 -77.07
CA LEU A 25 -19.98 -52.32 -75.79
C LEU A 25 -18.87 -53.06 -75.01
N ALA A 26 -19.06 -53.16 -73.68
CA ALA A 26 -18.90 -54.42 -72.94
C ALA A 26 -19.81 -54.41 -71.68
N LEU A 27 -20.25 -55.59 -71.23
CA LEU A 27 -21.14 -55.79 -70.07
C LEU A 27 -20.39 -56.59 -69.01
N LEU A 28 -20.50 -56.20 -67.72
CA LEU A 28 -20.44 -57.13 -66.57
C LEU A 28 -20.94 -56.43 -65.30
N ALA A 29 -21.49 -57.20 -64.37
CA ALA A 29 -22.10 -56.68 -63.13
C ALA A 29 -21.19 -56.89 -61.92
N ALA A 30 -21.09 -55.87 -61.07
CA ALA A 30 -20.59 -55.99 -59.71
C ALA A 30 -21.33 -55.00 -58.80
N ILE A 31 -22.02 -55.50 -57.77
CA ILE A 31 -22.62 -54.65 -56.74
C ILE A 31 -21.48 -54.22 -55.79
N ALA A 32 -20.80 -53.14 -56.15
CA ALA A 32 -19.85 -52.48 -55.27
C ALA A 32 -20.63 -51.75 -54.17
N ALA A 33 -20.70 -52.35 -52.98
CA ALA A 33 -21.29 -51.70 -51.82
C ALA A 33 -20.49 -50.43 -51.49
N THR A 34 -21.07 -49.25 -51.73
CA THR A 34 -20.50 -47.97 -51.32
C THR A 34 -20.61 -47.83 -49.81
N THR A 35 -19.67 -48.45 -49.09
CA THR A 35 -19.42 -48.18 -47.67
C THR A 35 -18.89 -46.77 -47.53
N SER A 36 -19.83 -45.81 -47.49
CA SER A 36 -19.56 -44.44 -47.08
C SER A 36 -18.95 -44.47 -45.69
N LEU A 37 -17.62 -44.43 -45.64
CA LEU A 37 -16.85 -44.17 -44.43
C LEU A 37 -17.17 -42.74 -43.97
N ALA A 38 -18.29 -42.62 -43.27
CA ALA A 38 -18.59 -41.48 -42.43
C ALA A 38 -17.48 -41.43 -41.37
N VAL A 39 -16.43 -40.67 -41.67
CA VAL A 39 -15.47 -40.23 -40.69
C VAL A 39 -16.24 -39.34 -39.73
N VAL A 40 -16.80 -39.96 -38.69
CA VAL A 40 -17.33 -39.26 -37.53
C VAL A 40 -16.11 -38.60 -36.89
N ALA A 41 -15.84 -37.36 -37.31
CA ALA A 41 -14.91 -36.51 -36.63
C ALA A 41 -15.37 -36.46 -35.17
N ALA A 42 -14.57 -37.02 -34.28
CA ALA A 42 -14.82 -36.90 -32.85
C ALA A 42 -15.02 -35.40 -32.54
N PRO A 43 -16.06 -35.03 -31.78
CA PRO A 43 -16.32 -33.63 -31.50
C PRO A 43 -15.03 -33.01 -30.95
N ALA A 44 -14.54 -31.96 -31.62
CA ALA A 44 -13.24 -31.39 -31.32
C ALA A 44 -13.18 -31.11 -29.82
N ALA A 45 -12.28 -31.82 -29.12
CA ALA A 45 -12.28 -31.88 -27.67
C ALA A 45 -12.24 -30.45 -27.12
N SER A 46 -13.33 -30.03 -26.46
CA SER A 46 -13.45 -28.66 -25.97
C SER A 46 -12.26 -28.39 -25.06
N ALA A 47 -11.39 -27.47 -25.48
CA ALA A 47 -10.19 -27.14 -24.73
C ALA A 47 -10.59 -26.79 -23.29
N ALA A 48 -9.86 -27.34 -22.32
CA ALA A 48 -10.16 -27.15 -20.91
C ALA A 48 -10.32 -25.63 -20.60
N PRO A 49 -11.38 -25.20 -19.89
CA PRO A 49 -11.60 -23.78 -19.61
C PRO A 49 -10.37 -23.13 -19.01
N LYS A 50 -9.87 -22.05 -19.64
CA LYS A 50 -8.60 -21.46 -19.27
C LYS A 50 -8.66 -20.92 -17.84
N THR A 51 -7.76 -21.43 -16.99
CA THR A 51 -7.51 -20.86 -15.67
C THR A 51 -6.25 -20.00 -15.72
N ILE A 52 -6.29 -18.84 -15.08
CA ILE A 52 -5.14 -17.95 -14.93
C ILE A 52 -4.83 -17.82 -13.44
N VAL A 53 -3.57 -18.00 -13.06
CA VAL A 53 -3.09 -17.73 -11.69
C VAL A 53 -2.15 -16.54 -11.72
N SER A 54 -2.38 -15.55 -10.86
CA SER A 54 -1.46 -14.44 -10.64
C SER A 54 -0.94 -14.48 -9.21
N PHE A 55 0.37 -14.67 -9.07
CA PHE A 55 1.09 -14.37 -7.83
C PHE A 55 1.20 -12.86 -7.70
N THR A 56 0.64 -12.31 -6.62
CA THR A 56 0.75 -10.89 -6.29
C THR A 56 1.37 -10.73 -4.91
N PHE A 57 2.32 -9.81 -4.80
CA PHE A 57 3.05 -9.52 -3.57
C PHE A 57 2.91 -8.02 -3.27
N ASP A 58 2.62 -7.67 -2.02
CA ASP A 58 2.26 -6.30 -1.64
C ASP A 58 3.35 -5.69 -0.72
N ASP A 59 3.15 -4.51 -0.13
CA ASP A 59 4.01 -3.82 0.85
C ASP A 59 5.49 -3.49 0.48
N SER A 60 6.06 -4.06 -0.58
CA SER A 60 7.48 -3.93 -1.00
C SER A 60 8.53 -4.65 -0.11
N ASN A 61 8.14 -5.65 0.68
CA ASN A 61 9.03 -6.32 1.64
C ASN A 61 10.18 -7.10 0.97
N ALA A 62 11.41 -6.91 1.45
CA ALA A 62 12.60 -7.53 0.87
C ALA A 62 12.67 -9.05 1.06
N ASP A 63 11.92 -9.61 2.02
CA ASP A 63 11.81 -11.05 2.23
C ASP A 63 11.07 -11.79 1.10
N GLN A 64 10.45 -11.06 0.16
CA GLN A 64 9.77 -11.63 -1.02
C GLN A 64 10.74 -12.02 -2.15
N LEU A 65 12.01 -11.59 -2.10
CA LEU A 65 13.01 -11.88 -3.15
C LEU A 65 13.26 -13.39 -3.40
N PRO A 66 13.28 -14.28 -2.40
CA PRO A 66 13.32 -15.73 -2.60
C PRO A 66 12.11 -16.26 -3.40
N ALA A 67 10.89 -15.77 -3.15
CA ALA A 67 9.72 -16.16 -3.95
C ALA A 67 9.84 -15.72 -5.41
N ALA A 68 10.39 -14.52 -5.67
CA ALA A 68 10.71 -14.08 -7.02
C ALA A 68 11.72 -15.01 -7.73
N GLN A 69 12.74 -15.49 -7.01
CA GLN A 69 13.71 -16.46 -7.52
C GLN A 69 13.07 -17.83 -7.79
N THR A 70 12.21 -18.33 -6.90
CA THR A 70 11.43 -19.56 -7.11
C THR A 70 10.54 -19.48 -8.35
N LEU A 71 9.85 -18.36 -8.58
CA LEU A 71 9.04 -18.15 -9.79
C LEU A 71 9.91 -18.15 -11.05
N LYS A 72 11.00 -17.38 -11.05
CA LYS A 72 11.99 -17.32 -12.15
C LYS A 72 12.55 -18.69 -12.51
N ALA A 73 12.99 -19.46 -11.51
CA ALA A 73 13.51 -20.83 -11.69
C ALA A 73 12.48 -21.81 -12.28
N ASN A 74 11.19 -21.46 -12.22
CA ASN A 74 10.10 -22.24 -12.79
C ASN A 74 9.52 -21.67 -14.08
N GLY A 75 10.10 -20.60 -14.64
CA GLY A 75 9.62 -19.96 -15.87
C GLY A 75 8.32 -19.16 -15.66
N MET A 76 8.09 -18.68 -14.43
CA MET A 76 6.89 -17.96 -14.01
C MET A 76 7.21 -16.53 -13.59
N ALA A 77 6.22 -15.65 -13.65
CA ALA A 77 6.34 -14.25 -13.25
C ALA A 77 5.24 -13.83 -12.26
N GLY A 78 5.61 -13.03 -11.28
CA GLY A 78 4.72 -12.41 -10.29
C GLY A 78 4.42 -10.94 -10.59
N THR A 79 3.57 -10.33 -9.75
CA THR A 79 3.30 -8.89 -9.73
C THR A 79 3.64 -8.36 -8.35
N PHE A 80 4.54 -7.39 -8.24
CA PHE A 80 4.93 -6.78 -6.96
C PHE A 80 4.35 -5.38 -6.87
N TYR A 81 3.41 -5.15 -5.96
CA TYR A 81 2.80 -3.87 -5.68
C TYR A 81 3.68 -3.10 -4.68
N VAL A 82 4.15 -1.92 -5.10
CA VAL A 82 5.22 -1.19 -4.40
C VAL A 82 4.72 0.13 -3.83
N ASN A 83 5.09 0.40 -2.58
CA ASN A 83 4.95 1.68 -1.91
C ASN A 83 6.23 2.49 -2.09
N SER A 84 6.23 3.43 -3.03
CA SER A 84 7.46 4.17 -3.39
C SER A 84 8.11 4.96 -2.24
N GLY A 85 7.36 5.34 -1.20
CA GLY A 85 7.91 5.96 0.00
C GLY A 85 8.73 5.02 0.90
N PHE A 86 8.52 3.70 0.79
CA PHE A 86 9.25 2.66 1.55
C PHE A 86 10.45 2.09 0.77
N VAL A 87 10.65 2.47 -0.50
CA VAL A 87 11.77 1.97 -1.32
C VAL A 87 13.11 2.50 -0.81
N ASN A 88 14.11 1.62 -0.83
CA ASN A 88 15.44 1.77 -0.21
C ASN A 88 15.44 1.89 1.33
N GLN A 89 14.33 1.60 2.03
CA GLN A 89 14.31 1.57 3.49
C GLN A 89 14.76 0.20 4.04
N PRO A 90 15.31 0.12 5.26
CA PRO A 90 15.68 -1.15 5.88
C PRO A 90 14.48 -2.10 5.96
N GLY A 91 14.63 -3.30 5.40
CA GLY A 91 13.55 -4.31 5.31
C GLY A 91 12.78 -4.32 3.98
N TYR A 92 12.92 -3.29 3.13
CA TYR A 92 12.17 -3.12 1.89
C TYR A 92 13.05 -3.21 0.65
N PHE A 93 12.43 -3.37 -0.52
CA PHE A 93 13.13 -3.37 -1.81
C PHE A 93 13.94 -2.08 -2.03
N THR A 94 15.15 -2.21 -2.56
CA THR A 94 15.88 -1.10 -3.20
C THR A 94 15.41 -0.92 -4.65
N VAL A 95 15.68 0.24 -5.24
CA VAL A 95 15.44 0.48 -6.69
C VAL A 95 16.13 -0.57 -7.56
N ALA A 96 17.32 -1.03 -7.17
CA ALA A 96 18.05 -2.08 -7.88
C ALA A 96 17.33 -3.45 -7.79
N ASN A 97 16.67 -3.76 -6.68
CA ASN A 97 15.82 -4.95 -6.60
C ASN A 97 14.64 -4.84 -7.57
N LEU A 98 13.93 -3.71 -7.59
CA LEU A 98 12.79 -3.48 -8.49
C LEU A 98 13.19 -3.61 -9.96
N GLN A 99 14.33 -3.04 -10.35
CA GLN A 99 14.87 -3.16 -11.71
C GLN A 99 15.27 -4.60 -12.05
N SER A 100 15.81 -5.38 -11.11
CA SER A 100 16.07 -6.82 -11.31
C SER A 100 14.77 -7.64 -11.44
N LEU A 101 13.73 -7.31 -10.68
CA LEU A 101 12.42 -7.99 -10.79
C LEU A 101 11.81 -7.76 -12.19
N VAL A 102 11.88 -6.53 -12.72
CA VAL A 102 11.45 -6.19 -14.08
C VAL A 102 12.30 -6.92 -15.13
N ALA A 103 13.63 -6.98 -14.97
CA ALA A 103 14.53 -7.69 -15.88
C ALA A 103 14.25 -9.21 -15.92
N ASP A 104 13.77 -9.76 -14.79
CA ASP A 104 13.37 -11.17 -14.66
C ASP A 104 11.93 -11.44 -15.13
N GLY A 105 11.25 -10.43 -15.70
CA GLY A 105 9.93 -10.55 -16.32
C GLY A 105 8.74 -10.37 -15.38
N HIS A 106 8.98 -10.01 -14.11
CA HIS A 106 7.91 -9.68 -13.15
C HIS A 106 7.29 -8.31 -13.47
N GLU A 107 6.01 -8.14 -13.15
CA GLU A 107 5.38 -6.81 -13.20
C GLU A 107 5.59 -6.08 -11.87
N ILE A 108 5.80 -4.76 -11.94
CA ILE A 108 5.72 -3.87 -10.78
C ILE A 108 4.42 -3.06 -10.88
N GLY A 109 3.56 -3.22 -9.89
CA GLY A 109 2.36 -2.41 -9.67
C GLY A 109 2.61 -1.30 -8.65
N GLY A 110 1.69 -0.34 -8.54
CA GLY A 110 1.71 0.67 -7.49
C GLY A 110 0.87 0.26 -6.28
N HIS A 111 1.23 0.74 -5.10
CA HIS A 111 0.51 0.46 -3.86
C HIS A 111 0.27 1.72 -3.00
N SER A 112 0.50 2.90 -3.56
CA SER A 112 0.50 4.23 -2.93
C SER A 112 1.73 4.53 -2.07
N VAL A 113 2.10 5.82 -2.01
CA VAL A 113 3.42 6.23 -1.51
C VAL A 113 3.71 5.76 -0.08
N THR A 114 2.75 5.88 0.85
CA THR A 114 2.97 5.58 2.28
C THR A 114 1.90 4.64 2.88
N HIS A 115 1.28 3.78 2.05
CA HIS A 115 0.28 2.78 2.46
C HIS A 115 -0.92 3.25 3.35
N PRO A 116 -1.53 4.45 3.18
CA PRO A 116 -2.71 4.82 3.97
C PRO A 116 -4.01 4.23 3.40
N ASP A 117 -5.06 4.09 4.23
CA ASP A 117 -6.43 3.85 3.76
C ASP A 117 -6.91 5.06 2.94
N LEU A 118 -6.91 4.90 1.62
CA LEU A 118 -7.32 5.91 0.65
C LEU A 118 -8.79 6.33 0.77
N THR A 119 -9.63 5.58 1.48
CA THR A 119 -11.05 5.90 1.71
C THR A 119 -11.25 6.83 2.91
N SER A 120 -10.31 6.85 3.85
CA SER A 120 -10.28 7.77 5.00
C SER A 120 -9.81 9.19 4.64
N LEU A 121 -9.08 9.33 3.52
CA LEU A 121 -8.35 10.55 3.16
C LEU A 121 -9.20 11.59 2.40
N PRO A 122 -8.90 12.89 2.55
CA PRO A 122 -9.37 13.91 1.61
C PRO A 122 -8.94 13.58 0.18
N ALA A 123 -9.85 13.73 -0.79
CA ALA A 123 -9.64 13.25 -2.16
C ALA A 123 -8.34 13.73 -2.84
N ALA A 124 -7.88 14.95 -2.54
CA ALA A 124 -6.62 15.49 -3.07
C ALA A 124 -5.36 14.81 -2.46
N GLU A 125 -5.45 14.31 -1.23
CA GLU A 125 -4.38 13.54 -0.58
C GLU A 125 -4.37 12.09 -1.09
N ALA A 126 -5.54 11.45 -1.19
CA ALA A 126 -5.66 10.16 -1.87
C ALA A 126 -5.14 10.23 -3.33
N GLN A 127 -5.40 11.34 -4.04
CA GLN A 127 -4.86 11.54 -5.38
C GLN A 127 -3.33 11.73 -5.38
N ARG A 128 -2.74 12.45 -4.42
CA ARG A 128 -1.26 12.48 -4.27
C ARG A 128 -0.70 11.09 -4.00
N GLN A 129 -1.27 10.37 -3.06
CA GLN A 129 -0.86 9.02 -2.66
C GLN A 129 -0.84 8.03 -3.84
N VAL A 130 -1.83 8.10 -4.74
CA VAL A 130 -1.92 7.19 -5.90
C VAL A 130 -1.12 7.67 -7.12
N CYS A 131 -1.16 8.98 -7.43
CA CYS A 131 -0.50 9.53 -8.62
C CYS A 131 1.02 9.66 -8.44
N ASN A 132 1.49 10.19 -7.30
CA ASN A 132 2.91 10.40 -7.07
C ASN A 132 3.66 9.07 -6.96
N ASP A 133 3.00 8.02 -6.45
CA ASP A 133 3.55 6.67 -6.40
C ASP A 133 3.90 6.14 -7.80
N ARG A 134 2.98 6.31 -8.75
CA ARG A 134 3.20 5.96 -10.16
C ARG A 134 4.31 6.80 -10.81
N VAL A 135 4.42 8.08 -10.43
CA VAL A 135 5.48 8.98 -10.91
C VAL A 135 6.85 8.56 -10.35
N ASN A 136 6.95 8.22 -9.06
CA ASN A 136 8.17 7.72 -8.44
C ASN A 136 8.68 6.44 -9.13
N LEU A 137 7.79 5.46 -9.35
CA LEU A 137 8.12 4.22 -10.06
C LEU A 137 8.61 4.52 -11.49
N ALA A 138 7.92 5.40 -12.22
CA ALA A 138 8.34 5.79 -13.57
C ALA A 138 9.67 6.55 -13.61
N ASN A 139 9.99 7.36 -12.60
CA ASN A 139 11.28 8.03 -12.45
C ASN A 139 12.44 7.04 -12.23
N TRP A 140 12.15 5.82 -11.77
CA TRP A 140 13.12 4.71 -11.70
C TRP A 140 13.15 3.83 -12.97
N GLY A 141 12.44 4.25 -14.03
CA GLY A 141 12.35 3.55 -15.31
C GLY A 141 11.24 2.48 -15.38
N ILE A 142 10.39 2.37 -14.35
CA ILE A 142 9.42 1.27 -14.21
C ILE A 142 8.07 1.65 -14.83
N GLN A 143 7.57 0.80 -15.74
CA GLN A 143 6.34 1.05 -16.49
C GLN A 143 5.08 0.48 -15.81
N THR A 144 4.67 1.10 -14.71
CA THR A 144 3.55 0.67 -13.86
C THR A 144 2.18 0.78 -14.55
N ARG A 145 1.39 -0.32 -14.49
CA ARG A 145 0.04 -0.42 -15.06
C ARG A 145 -1.04 -0.88 -14.06
N SER A 146 -0.71 -1.79 -13.14
CA SER A 146 -1.61 -2.35 -12.14
C SER A 146 -1.47 -1.63 -10.78
N PHE A 147 -2.52 -1.67 -9.97
CA PHE A 147 -2.55 -1.11 -8.61
C PHE A 147 -3.14 -2.12 -7.61
N ALA A 148 -2.78 -2.03 -6.34
CA ALA A 148 -3.49 -2.68 -5.24
C ALA A 148 -3.90 -1.62 -4.20
N TYR A 149 -5.13 -1.69 -3.69
CA TYR A 149 -5.55 -0.79 -2.61
C TYR A 149 -4.94 -1.23 -1.28
N PRO A 150 -4.27 -0.33 -0.52
CA PRO A 150 -3.97 -0.55 0.89
C PRO A 150 -5.21 -1.07 1.63
N PHE A 151 -5.03 -2.08 2.49
CA PHE A 151 -6.11 -2.73 3.25
C PHE A 151 -7.28 -3.29 2.40
N ALA A 152 -7.10 -3.41 1.08
CA ALA A 152 -8.17 -3.60 0.08
C ALA A 152 -9.31 -2.55 0.14
N ALA A 153 -9.09 -1.40 0.79
CA ALA A 153 -10.10 -0.39 1.04
C ALA A 153 -10.36 0.45 -0.22
N ALA A 154 -11.59 0.37 -0.75
CA ALA A 154 -11.98 1.07 -1.97
C ALA A 154 -13.41 1.62 -1.92
N THR A 155 -13.62 2.69 -2.68
CA THR A 155 -14.93 3.26 -3.01
C THR A 155 -14.91 3.71 -4.46
N THR A 156 -16.07 4.01 -5.05
CA THR A 156 -16.17 4.60 -6.40
C THR A 156 -15.34 5.89 -6.56
N ALA A 157 -15.03 6.61 -5.45
CA ALA A 157 -14.14 7.76 -5.48
C ALA A 157 -12.67 7.35 -5.66
N THR A 158 -12.18 6.37 -4.88
CA THR A 158 -10.79 5.88 -5.02
C THR A 158 -10.59 5.09 -6.32
N GLU A 159 -11.59 4.33 -6.78
CA GLU A 159 -11.61 3.70 -8.12
C GLU A 159 -11.37 4.73 -9.24
N ASN A 160 -12.04 5.88 -9.18
CA ASN A 160 -11.86 6.95 -10.16
C ASN A 160 -10.50 7.66 -10.01
N ILE A 161 -9.96 7.81 -8.79
CA ILE A 161 -8.60 8.33 -8.57
C ILE A 161 -7.57 7.42 -9.25
N VAL A 162 -7.60 6.11 -9.00
CA VAL A 162 -6.64 5.15 -9.59
C VAL A 162 -6.73 5.12 -11.12
N LYS A 163 -7.96 5.11 -11.67
CA LYS A 163 -8.22 5.25 -13.10
C LYS A 163 -7.62 6.53 -13.70
N ASN A 164 -7.75 7.67 -13.00
CA ASN A 164 -7.32 8.98 -13.48
C ASN A 164 -5.81 9.21 -13.30
N CYS A 165 -5.16 8.60 -12.31
CA CYS A 165 -3.69 8.58 -12.17
C CYS A 165 -2.99 7.71 -13.25
N GLY A 166 -3.75 7.05 -14.11
CA GLY A 166 -3.25 6.39 -15.32
C GLY A 166 -2.98 4.89 -15.17
N TYR A 167 -3.41 4.26 -14.08
CA TYR A 167 -3.44 2.80 -13.97
C TYR A 167 -4.49 2.19 -14.92
N GLN A 168 -4.36 0.89 -15.21
CA GLN A 168 -5.30 0.13 -16.05
C GLN A 168 -6.23 -0.77 -15.24
N SER A 169 -5.81 -1.23 -14.05
CA SER A 169 -6.62 -1.99 -13.10
C SER A 169 -6.24 -1.67 -11.66
N ALA A 170 -7.10 -2.09 -10.72
CA ALA A 170 -6.79 -2.12 -9.30
C ALA A 170 -7.39 -3.36 -8.61
N ARG A 171 -6.65 -3.99 -7.69
CA ARG A 171 -7.01 -5.24 -7.00
C ARG A 171 -7.65 -4.99 -5.63
N GLY A 172 -8.77 -5.65 -5.33
CA GLY A 172 -9.32 -5.82 -3.98
C GLY A 172 -8.79 -7.09 -3.29
N LEU A 173 -9.51 -7.58 -2.26
CA LEU A 173 -9.28 -8.85 -1.55
C LEU A 173 -10.60 -9.41 -0.99
N GLY A 174 -10.67 -10.72 -0.75
CA GLY A 174 -11.76 -11.37 0.01
C GLY A 174 -13.12 -11.42 -0.70
N ASP A 175 -13.11 -11.46 -2.04
CA ASP A 175 -14.31 -11.49 -2.90
C ASP A 175 -14.37 -12.71 -3.85
N ILE A 176 -13.40 -13.62 -3.73
CA ILE A 176 -13.37 -14.98 -4.30
C ILE A 176 -13.47 -15.98 -3.13
N GLN A 177 -14.22 -17.07 -3.29
CA GLN A 177 -14.44 -18.05 -2.22
C GLN A 177 -13.17 -18.82 -1.86
N SER A 178 -12.84 -18.86 -0.56
CA SER A 178 -11.72 -19.61 0.02
C SER A 178 -12.18 -20.51 1.18
N ARG A 179 -11.26 -21.13 1.92
CA ARG A 179 -11.56 -21.76 3.23
C ARG A 179 -11.85 -20.72 4.33
N PHE A 180 -11.38 -19.50 4.15
CA PHE A 180 -11.32 -18.44 5.16
C PHE A 180 -12.46 -17.42 5.01
N GLY A 181 -12.94 -17.21 3.78
CA GLY A 181 -13.87 -16.14 3.45
C GLY A 181 -14.74 -16.40 2.21
N CYS A 182 -15.71 -15.48 2.04
CA CYS A 182 -16.58 -15.38 0.86
C CYS A 182 -17.38 -16.64 0.48
N THR A 183 -18.03 -17.30 1.45
CA THR A 183 -18.96 -18.41 1.18
C THR A 183 -20.10 -17.98 0.26
N GLY A 184 -20.27 -18.66 -0.88
CA GLY A 184 -21.24 -18.33 -1.93
C GLY A 184 -20.72 -17.35 -2.99
N CYS A 185 -19.47 -16.91 -2.91
CA CYS A 185 -18.83 -16.08 -3.93
C CYS A 185 -18.27 -16.96 -5.09
N PRO A 186 -17.92 -16.36 -6.24
CA PRO A 186 -17.29 -17.09 -7.33
C PRO A 186 -15.95 -17.73 -6.91
N PHE A 187 -15.58 -18.82 -7.56
CA PHE A 187 -14.28 -19.48 -7.37
C PHE A 187 -13.13 -18.80 -8.15
N ALA A 188 -13.45 -17.87 -9.05
CA ALA A 188 -12.49 -17.10 -9.83
C ALA A 188 -13.09 -15.76 -10.29
N GLU A 189 -12.24 -14.78 -10.62
CA GLU A 189 -12.65 -13.54 -11.30
C GLU A 189 -12.89 -13.80 -12.80
N THR A 190 -13.80 -13.04 -13.38
CA THR A 190 -14.22 -13.16 -14.78
C THR A 190 -13.09 -12.76 -15.74
N VAL A 191 -12.82 -13.62 -16.74
CA VAL A 191 -11.90 -13.34 -17.86
C VAL A 191 -12.67 -13.37 -19.18
N PRO A 192 -12.56 -12.34 -20.05
CA PRO A 192 -11.78 -11.11 -19.89
C PRO A 192 -12.39 -10.17 -18.83
N VAL A 193 -11.52 -9.46 -18.10
CA VAL A 193 -11.91 -8.57 -16.99
C VAL A 193 -12.81 -7.43 -17.50
N PRO A 194 -14.08 -7.34 -17.05
CA PRO A 194 -15.03 -6.32 -17.50
C PRO A 194 -14.51 -4.90 -17.26
N THR A 195 -14.74 -4.00 -18.22
CA THR A 195 -14.32 -2.59 -18.12
C THR A 195 -14.95 -1.86 -16.94
N ALA A 196 -16.14 -2.29 -16.50
CA ALA A 196 -16.87 -1.72 -15.36
C ALA A 196 -16.38 -2.19 -13.98
N SER A 197 -15.62 -3.29 -13.89
CA SER A 197 -15.03 -3.79 -12.62
C SER A 197 -13.50 -3.76 -12.62
N ARG A 198 -12.86 -3.27 -13.68
CA ARG A 198 -11.40 -3.32 -13.83
C ARG A 198 -10.62 -2.57 -12.74
N TYR A 199 -11.22 -1.56 -12.13
CA TYR A 199 -10.64 -0.80 -11.00
C TYR A 199 -11.05 -1.35 -9.63
N TYR A 200 -11.70 -2.52 -9.58
CA TYR A 200 -11.87 -3.33 -8.39
C TYR A 200 -11.96 -4.82 -8.79
N THR A 201 -10.82 -5.41 -9.15
CA THR A 201 -10.75 -6.84 -9.52
C THR A 201 -10.76 -7.71 -8.27
N LYS A 202 -11.56 -8.78 -8.30
CA LYS A 202 -11.72 -9.69 -7.18
C LYS A 202 -10.48 -10.57 -7.00
N ALA A 203 -10.10 -10.77 -5.76
CA ALA A 203 -9.07 -11.71 -5.34
C ALA A 203 -9.59 -12.55 -4.17
N LEU A 204 -8.83 -13.59 -3.81
CA LEU A 204 -9.03 -14.34 -2.57
C LEU A 204 -8.79 -13.44 -1.35
N ASP A 205 -9.10 -13.96 -0.16
CA ASP A 205 -8.51 -13.43 1.07
C ASP A 205 -6.98 -13.49 0.98
N GLN A 206 -6.27 -12.64 1.74
CA GLN A 206 -4.81 -12.66 1.77
C GLN A 206 -4.27 -14.00 2.28
N VAL A 207 -3.12 -14.40 1.75
CA VAL A 207 -2.37 -15.56 2.25
C VAL A 207 -1.64 -15.14 3.54
N ASP A 208 -1.76 -15.98 4.55
CA ASP A 208 -1.20 -15.79 5.90
C ASP A 208 -0.62 -17.11 6.44
N ASN A 209 -0.08 -17.09 7.67
CA ASN A 209 0.59 -18.26 8.27
C ASN A 209 -0.32 -19.47 8.57
N THR A 210 -1.64 -19.34 8.35
CA THR A 210 -2.64 -20.42 8.52
C THR A 210 -3.06 -21.09 7.20
N TRP A 211 -2.52 -20.63 6.06
CA TRP A 211 -2.70 -21.25 4.75
C TRP A 211 -1.77 -22.45 4.55
N THR A 212 -2.34 -23.55 4.05
CA THR A 212 -1.61 -24.77 3.71
C THR A 212 -1.42 -24.91 2.19
N LEU A 213 -0.53 -25.81 1.78
CA LEU A 213 -0.41 -26.23 0.37
C LEU A 213 -1.77 -26.65 -0.22
N ALA A 214 -2.56 -27.39 0.55
CA ALA A 214 -3.87 -27.87 0.10
C ALA A 214 -4.87 -26.73 -0.13
N ASP A 215 -4.78 -25.63 0.61
CA ASP A 215 -5.65 -24.45 0.41
C ASP A 215 -5.34 -23.72 -0.90
N LEU A 216 -4.04 -23.48 -1.15
CA LEU A 216 -3.57 -22.88 -2.41
C LEU A 216 -3.92 -23.77 -3.62
N GLN A 217 -3.75 -25.08 -3.49
CA GLN A 217 -4.17 -26.05 -4.52
C GLN A 217 -5.68 -26.01 -4.74
N THR A 218 -6.48 -26.02 -3.67
CA THR A 218 -7.95 -25.99 -3.72
C THR A 218 -8.47 -24.71 -4.37
N ALA A 219 -7.85 -23.56 -4.12
CA ALA A 219 -8.19 -22.31 -4.78
C ALA A 219 -8.07 -22.39 -6.31
N VAL A 220 -7.00 -23.04 -6.82
CA VAL A 220 -6.79 -23.23 -8.26
C VAL A 220 -7.71 -24.32 -8.83
N THR A 221 -7.84 -25.47 -8.18
CA THR A 221 -8.70 -26.57 -8.69
C THR A 221 -10.19 -26.23 -8.65
N ASN A 222 -10.63 -25.38 -7.72
CA ASN A 222 -11.99 -24.84 -7.73
C ASN A 222 -12.27 -24.00 -8.98
N ALA A 223 -11.33 -23.16 -9.42
CA ALA A 223 -11.47 -22.41 -10.66
C ALA A 223 -11.50 -23.35 -11.88
N GLU A 224 -10.54 -24.28 -11.98
CA GLU A 224 -10.48 -25.28 -13.07
C GLU A 224 -11.78 -26.09 -13.20
N ALA A 225 -12.35 -26.53 -12.07
CA ALA A 225 -13.59 -27.31 -12.03
C ALA A 225 -14.86 -26.47 -12.31
N ASN A 226 -14.81 -25.14 -12.16
CA ASN A 226 -15.95 -24.23 -12.32
C ASN A 226 -15.78 -23.29 -13.52
N ASN A 227 -15.37 -23.84 -14.65
CA ASN A 227 -15.25 -23.15 -15.95
C ASN A 227 -14.13 -22.09 -16.02
N GLY A 228 -13.07 -22.25 -15.23
CA GLY A 228 -11.83 -21.47 -15.31
C GLY A 228 -11.98 -20.05 -14.75
N GLY A 229 -11.33 -19.07 -15.38
CA GLY A 229 -11.27 -17.68 -14.93
C GLY A 229 -9.92 -17.31 -14.32
N TRP A 230 -9.89 -16.35 -13.42
CA TRP A 230 -8.66 -15.79 -12.85
C TRP A 230 -8.61 -15.89 -11.31
N VAL A 231 -7.57 -16.54 -10.81
CA VAL A 231 -7.24 -16.67 -9.38
C VAL A 231 -6.09 -15.71 -9.06
N GLN A 232 -6.36 -14.70 -8.25
CA GLN A 232 -5.34 -13.79 -7.71
C GLN A 232 -4.99 -14.21 -6.29
N LEU A 233 -3.71 -14.50 -6.05
CA LEU A 233 -3.12 -14.87 -4.75
C LEU A 233 -2.29 -13.70 -4.24
N THR A 234 -2.45 -13.33 -2.97
CA THR A 234 -1.82 -12.16 -2.36
C THR A 234 -0.94 -12.57 -1.19
N PHE A 235 0.34 -12.21 -1.23
CA PHE A 235 1.34 -12.51 -0.21
C PHE A 235 1.98 -11.21 0.31
N HIS A 236 2.15 -11.05 1.62
CA HIS A 236 2.81 -9.87 2.20
C HIS A 236 4.25 -10.20 2.64
N HIS A 237 4.46 -11.39 3.21
CA HIS A 237 5.77 -11.87 3.65
C HIS A 237 6.03 -13.32 3.19
N ILE A 238 7.30 -13.67 3.01
CA ILE A 238 7.74 -15.04 2.66
C ILE A 238 8.78 -15.54 3.67
N GLY A 239 8.37 -16.49 4.52
CA GLY A 239 9.17 -16.94 5.66
C GLY A 239 9.26 -15.91 6.80
N GLY A 240 10.05 -16.22 7.83
CA GLY A 240 10.09 -15.41 9.05
C GLY A 240 8.91 -15.71 10.01
N SER A 241 8.53 -14.72 10.80
CA SER A 241 7.57 -14.88 11.92
C SER A 241 6.36 -13.93 11.86
N ASP A 242 6.19 -13.18 10.76
CA ASP A 242 5.05 -12.29 10.60
C ASP A 242 3.72 -13.07 10.48
N PRO A 243 2.59 -12.59 11.04
CA PRO A 243 1.29 -13.25 10.89
C PRO A 243 0.87 -13.49 9.44
N LEU A 244 1.20 -12.58 8.51
CA LEU A 244 0.87 -12.64 7.08
C LEU A 244 1.95 -13.32 6.24
N SER A 245 2.90 -14.01 6.87
CA SER A 245 3.92 -14.80 6.18
C SER A 245 3.44 -16.20 5.85
N ILE A 246 3.62 -16.61 4.59
CA ILE A 246 3.62 -18.05 4.24
C ILE A 246 5.03 -18.61 4.31
N SER A 247 5.18 -19.84 4.81
CA SER A 247 6.48 -20.51 4.79
C SER A 247 6.99 -20.74 3.35
N GLN A 248 8.28 -20.43 3.13
CA GLN A 248 8.99 -20.67 1.87
C GLN A 248 8.75 -22.08 1.31
N ALA A 249 8.78 -23.10 2.17
CA ALA A 249 8.59 -24.50 1.76
C ALA A 249 7.21 -24.78 1.16
N VAL A 250 6.14 -24.16 1.66
CA VAL A 250 4.79 -24.30 1.08
C VAL A 250 4.68 -23.52 -0.23
N PHE A 251 5.30 -22.34 -0.32
CA PHE A 251 5.36 -21.56 -1.55
C PHE A 251 6.08 -22.34 -2.67
N ASP A 252 7.26 -22.91 -2.40
CA ASP A 252 8.03 -23.72 -3.35
C ASP A 252 7.26 -24.97 -3.81
N GLN A 253 6.61 -25.68 -2.88
CA GLN A 253 5.76 -26.83 -3.18
C GLN A 253 4.57 -26.46 -4.08
N PHE A 254 3.96 -25.31 -3.85
CA PHE A 254 2.84 -24.82 -4.65
C PHE A 254 3.27 -24.43 -6.07
N VAL A 255 4.37 -23.69 -6.21
CA VAL A 255 4.93 -23.34 -7.53
C VAL A 255 5.32 -24.59 -8.32
N ALA A 256 5.97 -25.57 -7.67
CA ALA A 256 6.32 -26.85 -8.29
C ALA A 256 5.09 -27.64 -8.75
N TRP A 257 4.02 -27.68 -7.93
CA TRP A 257 2.75 -28.33 -8.27
C TRP A 257 2.00 -27.63 -9.41
N LEU A 258 2.08 -26.29 -9.50
CA LEU A 258 1.37 -25.49 -10.50
C LEU A 258 2.00 -25.63 -11.90
N LYS A 259 3.32 -25.77 -11.98
CA LYS A 259 4.11 -25.84 -13.23
C LYS A 259 3.58 -26.83 -14.29
N PRO A 260 3.27 -28.11 -14.00
CA PRO A 260 2.73 -29.03 -15.01
C PRO A 260 1.29 -28.71 -15.45
N ARG A 261 0.52 -27.91 -14.69
CA ARG A 261 -0.91 -27.64 -14.98
C ARG A 261 -1.11 -26.78 -16.23
N ALA A 262 -0.10 -26.01 -16.65
CA ALA A 262 -0.14 -25.25 -17.89
C ALA A 262 -0.31 -26.17 -19.13
N ALA A 263 0.37 -27.32 -19.15
CA ALA A 263 0.24 -28.31 -20.22
C ALA A 263 -0.95 -29.27 -19.99
N ALA A 264 -1.24 -29.62 -18.73
CA ALA A 264 -2.22 -30.67 -18.42
C ALA A 264 -3.67 -30.18 -18.24
N GLN A 265 -3.90 -28.91 -17.87
CA GLN A 265 -5.21 -28.37 -17.44
C GLN A 265 -5.55 -27.00 -18.05
N ASN A 266 -4.72 -26.45 -18.94
CA ASN A 266 -4.84 -25.07 -19.45
C ASN A 266 -4.79 -23.99 -18.34
N THR A 267 -4.04 -24.29 -17.26
CA THR A 267 -3.87 -23.42 -16.09
C THR A 267 -2.53 -22.71 -16.16
N VAL A 268 -2.54 -21.43 -16.56
CA VAL A 268 -1.32 -20.65 -16.83
C VAL A 268 -1.04 -19.62 -15.75
N VAL A 269 0.24 -19.36 -15.49
CA VAL A 269 0.65 -18.23 -14.63
C VAL A 269 0.83 -16.99 -15.49
N GLN A 270 0.23 -15.87 -15.06
CA GLN A 270 0.36 -14.58 -15.74
C GLN A 270 0.44 -13.43 -14.72
N THR A 271 1.16 -12.35 -15.05
CA THR A 271 1.13 -11.12 -14.25
C THR A 271 -0.21 -10.38 -14.41
N VAL A 272 -0.54 -9.49 -13.49
CA VAL A 272 -1.85 -8.80 -13.47
C VAL A 272 -2.10 -8.04 -14.77
N GLY A 273 -1.12 -7.28 -15.25
CA GLY A 273 -1.18 -6.57 -16.53
C GLY A 273 -0.94 -7.43 -17.77
N GLN A 274 -0.55 -8.71 -17.65
CA GLN A 274 -0.70 -9.68 -18.75
C GLN A 274 -2.16 -10.15 -18.85
N THR A 275 -2.84 -10.37 -17.71
CA THR A 275 -4.24 -10.80 -17.64
C THR A 275 -5.24 -9.71 -18.04
N VAL A 276 -5.03 -8.49 -17.54
CA VAL A 276 -5.88 -7.31 -17.83
C VAL A 276 -5.52 -6.66 -19.16
N GLY A 277 -4.23 -6.69 -19.54
CA GLY A 277 -3.70 -6.01 -20.70
C GLY A 277 -3.77 -4.48 -20.61
N GLY A 278 -3.75 -3.84 -21.78
CA GLY A 278 -3.75 -2.37 -21.92
C GLY A 278 -2.34 -1.77 -21.91
N ALA A 279 -2.20 -0.66 -22.65
CA ALA A 279 -0.96 0.10 -22.77
C ALA A 279 -0.65 0.90 -21.49
N VAL A 280 0.62 1.29 -21.32
CA VAL A 280 1.04 2.25 -20.29
C VAL A 280 0.46 3.63 -20.67
N LYS A 281 -0.35 4.23 -19.79
CA LYS A 281 -0.89 5.59 -20.00
C LYS A 281 0.18 6.65 -19.64
N PRO A 282 0.06 7.90 -20.12
CA PRO A 282 0.85 9.02 -19.62
C PRO A 282 0.87 9.12 -18.10
N LEU A 283 1.89 9.77 -17.56
CA LEU A 283 1.97 10.08 -16.12
C LEU A 283 1.05 11.24 -15.78
N VAL A 284 0.54 11.21 -14.54
CA VAL A 284 -0.28 12.28 -13.95
C VAL A 284 0.33 12.56 -12.58
N ASN A 285 0.71 13.82 -12.33
CA ASN A 285 1.18 14.25 -11.02
C ASN A 285 0.00 14.41 -10.06
N GLY A 286 0.23 14.13 -8.77
CA GLY A 286 -0.73 14.45 -7.73
C GLY A 286 -0.93 15.97 -7.57
N PRO A 287 -2.07 16.43 -6.98
CA PRO A 287 -2.32 17.84 -6.74
C PRO A 287 -1.20 18.48 -5.90
N ALA A 288 -0.46 19.41 -6.52
CA ALA A 288 0.69 20.06 -5.90
C ALA A 288 0.30 20.89 -4.66
N VAL A 289 1.17 20.92 -3.66
CA VAL A 289 0.99 21.72 -2.44
C VAL A 289 2.19 22.67 -2.32
N PRO A 290 2.04 23.95 -2.68
CA PRO A 290 3.14 24.91 -2.59
C PRO A 290 3.52 25.16 -1.11
N PRO A 291 4.78 25.51 -0.81
CA PRO A 291 5.15 26.04 0.50
C PRO A 291 4.33 27.30 0.87
N PRO A 292 4.14 27.58 2.17
CA PRO A 292 3.51 28.81 2.64
C PRO A 292 4.22 30.05 2.08
N THR A 293 3.45 31.09 1.77
CA THR A 293 4.01 32.41 1.43
C THR A 293 4.71 33.04 2.64
N ALA A 294 5.70 33.89 2.41
CA ALA A 294 6.39 34.62 3.48
C ALA A 294 5.38 35.36 4.38
N GLY A 295 5.49 35.17 5.70
CA GLY A 295 4.57 35.73 6.69
C GLY A 295 3.25 34.96 6.91
N ALA A 296 2.89 33.99 6.06
CA ALA A 296 1.72 33.15 6.25
C ALA A 296 2.03 31.90 7.10
N ASN A 297 1.11 31.51 7.98
CA ASN A 297 1.23 30.28 8.75
C ASN A 297 0.93 29.06 7.84
N GLY A 298 1.84 28.10 7.79
CA GLY A 298 1.63 26.85 7.05
C GLY A 298 0.74 25.81 7.74
N VAL A 299 0.57 25.89 9.06
CA VAL A 299 -0.17 24.89 9.85
C VAL A 299 -1.67 24.99 9.60
N LYS A 300 -2.29 23.89 9.17
CA LYS A 300 -3.75 23.77 9.03
C LYS A 300 -4.37 23.44 10.38
N ASN A 301 -5.56 23.99 10.66
CA ASN A 301 -6.24 23.87 11.95
C ASN A 301 -5.30 24.22 13.13
N ALA A 302 -4.58 25.34 13.01
CA ALA A 302 -3.50 25.77 13.91
C ALA A 302 -3.91 25.90 15.38
N SER A 303 -5.13 26.36 15.64
CA SER A 303 -5.74 26.51 16.97
C SER A 303 -6.70 25.36 17.32
N LEU A 304 -6.57 24.22 16.65
CA LEU A 304 -7.18 22.94 17.01
C LEU A 304 -8.74 22.88 17.06
N GLU A 305 -9.44 23.98 16.75
CA GLU A 305 -10.90 24.11 16.85
C GLU A 305 -11.69 23.10 16.02
N THR A 306 -11.18 22.71 14.85
CA THR A 306 -11.88 21.80 13.93
C THR A 306 -11.66 20.36 14.38
N ALA A 307 -12.73 19.65 14.74
CA ALA A 307 -12.64 18.24 15.10
C ALA A 307 -12.28 17.35 13.89
N GLY A 308 -11.44 16.35 14.12
CA GLY A 308 -11.02 15.35 13.15
C GLY A 308 -11.58 13.95 13.45
N THR A 309 -10.85 12.92 13.05
CA THR A 309 -11.14 11.52 13.38
C THR A 309 -10.56 11.13 14.74
N ASN A 310 -11.02 10.00 15.29
CA ASN A 310 -10.45 9.34 16.47
C ASN A 310 -10.29 10.24 17.73
N GLY A 311 -11.11 11.29 17.85
CA GLY A 311 -11.06 12.22 18.99
C GLY A 311 -9.90 13.22 18.96
N LEU A 312 -9.19 13.34 17.83
CA LEU A 312 -8.14 14.35 17.62
C LEU A 312 -8.64 15.52 16.76
N PRO A 313 -7.95 16.69 16.77
CA PRO A 313 -8.24 17.79 15.85
C PRO A 313 -7.95 17.42 14.38
N GLN A 314 -8.70 17.99 13.44
CA GLN A 314 -8.51 17.77 11.99
C GLN A 314 -7.09 18.13 11.57
N CYS A 315 -6.47 17.26 10.77
CA CYS A 315 -5.07 17.34 10.31
C CYS A 315 -3.98 17.07 11.36
N TRP A 316 -4.33 16.64 12.57
CA TRP A 316 -3.37 16.27 13.62
C TRP A 316 -3.38 14.76 13.88
N MET A 317 -2.24 14.23 14.34
CA MET A 317 -2.10 12.84 14.76
C MET A 317 -1.37 12.75 16.12
N ALA A 318 -1.64 11.68 16.85
CA ALA A 318 -0.91 11.30 18.04
C ALA A 318 0.31 10.46 17.62
N GLY A 319 1.52 10.93 17.94
CA GLY A 319 2.77 10.23 17.65
C GLY A 319 3.56 9.92 18.90
N GLY A 320 4.29 8.82 18.92
CA GLY A 320 5.16 8.46 20.05
C GLY A 320 6.01 7.22 19.79
N TYR A 321 6.82 6.84 20.77
CA TYR A 321 7.59 5.59 20.76
C TYR A 321 7.96 5.19 22.19
N GLY A 322 8.41 3.94 22.36
CA GLY A 322 8.69 3.35 23.66
C GLY A 322 7.45 2.77 24.33
N THR A 323 7.61 2.29 25.55
CA THR A 323 6.63 1.42 26.24
C THR A 323 5.66 2.24 27.11
N ASN A 324 4.97 3.20 26.50
CA ASN A 324 4.06 4.12 27.20
C ASN A 324 2.62 4.01 26.69
N SER A 325 1.66 4.35 27.56
CA SER A 325 0.25 4.54 27.22
C SER A 325 -0.16 6.02 27.39
N PRO A 326 0.27 6.93 26.50
CA PRO A 326 -0.11 8.34 26.55
C PRO A 326 -1.60 8.53 26.25
N THR A 327 -2.23 9.48 26.94
CA THR A 327 -3.63 9.87 26.69
C THR A 327 -3.69 11.25 26.06
N PHE A 328 -4.39 11.36 24.93
CA PHE A 328 -4.74 12.64 24.29
C PHE A 328 -6.19 13.01 24.64
N THR A 329 -6.52 14.29 24.70
CA THR A 329 -7.85 14.82 24.99
C THR A 329 -7.97 16.28 24.54
N THR A 330 -8.86 16.56 23.58
CA THR A 330 -9.25 17.93 23.26
C THR A 330 -10.04 18.55 24.42
N LEU A 331 -9.51 19.62 25.00
CA LEU A 331 -10.15 20.40 26.06
C LEU A 331 -11.21 21.35 25.49
N THR A 332 -12.04 21.92 26.35
CA THR A 332 -12.96 23.00 26.01
C THR A 332 -12.95 24.02 27.14
N GLY A 333 -12.43 25.22 26.85
CA GLY A 333 -11.87 26.12 27.87
C GLY A 333 -10.44 25.70 28.26
N GLY A 334 -9.57 26.68 28.50
CA GLY A 334 -8.13 26.45 28.64
C GLY A 334 -7.36 26.46 27.31
N ALA A 335 -7.83 27.25 26.34
CA ALA A 335 -7.15 27.54 25.07
C ALA A 335 -6.36 28.86 25.13
N GLN A 336 -5.45 29.08 24.19
CA GLN A 336 -4.77 30.36 23.98
C GLN A 336 -5.45 31.18 22.86
N GLN A 337 -5.99 30.51 21.85
CA GLN A 337 -6.88 31.06 20.81
C GLN A 337 -8.16 30.21 20.73
N GLY A 338 -9.31 30.84 20.52
CA GLY A 338 -10.57 30.10 20.36
C GLY A 338 -11.09 29.48 21.66
N THR A 339 -11.42 28.19 21.62
CA THR A 339 -12.10 27.44 22.68
C THR A 339 -11.46 26.07 22.99
N LYS A 340 -10.59 25.55 22.12
CA LYS A 340 -10.00 24.21 22.17
C LYS A 340 -8.49 24.28 22.39
N SER A 341 -7.97 23.25 23.04
CA SER A 341 -6.55 22.97 23.15
C SER A 341 -6.37 21.47 23.36
N GLU A 342 -5.26 20.90 22.92
CA GLU A 342 -5.04 19.45 23.00
C GLU A 342 -4.16 19.11 24.18
N ARG A 343 -4.63 18.22 25.06
CA ARG A 343 -3.90 17.78 26.25
C ARG A 343 -3.34 16.38 26.05
N LEU A 344 -2.02 16.30 25.99
CA LEU A 344 -1.26 15.08 26.22
C LEU A 344 -1.05 14.87 27.73
N VAL A 345 -1.35 13.66 28.22
CA VAL A 345 -0.97 13.17 29.55
C VAL A 345 -0.06 11.94 29.38
N MET A 346 1.09 11.97 30.04
CA MET A 346 2.02 10.85 30.15
C MET A 346 2.02 10.34 31.60
N ALA A 347 1.68 9.06 31.79
CA ALA A 347 1.62 8.42 33.10
C ALA A 347 2.22 7.01 33.04
N GLY A 348 2.91 6.59 34.10
CA GLY A 348 3.62 5.31 34.14
C GLY A 348 4.83 5.21 33.22
N TYR A 349 5.39 6.35 32.80
CA TYR A 349 6.46 6.47 31.79
C TYR A 349 7.64 5.51 32.03
N GLN A 350 8.04 4.78 30.97
CA GLN A 350 9.16 3.83 30.99
C GLN A 350 10.35 4.33 30.16
N ASP A 351 10.10 4.61 28.88
CA ASP A 351 11.09 5.02 27.87
C ASP A 351 10.39 5.72 26.68
N GLY A 352 11.11 6.59 25.96
CA GLY A 352 10.66 7.18 24.70
C GLY A 352 9.90 8.52 24.80
N ASP A 353 8.90 8.75 23.95
CA ASP A 353 8.09 9.98 23.98
C ASP A 353 6.64 9.81 23.50
N ALA A 354 5.84 10.88 23.70
CA ALA A 354 4.59 11.11 22.99
C ALA A 354 4.43 12.60 22.65
N LYS A 355 3.66 12.91 21.59
CA LYS A 355 3.57 14.25 20.96
C LYS A 355 2.32 14.35 20.08
N LEU A 356 1.78 15.57 19.94
CA LEU A 356 0.80 15.92 18.90
C LEU A 356 1.53 16.66 17.78
N LEU A 357 1.35 16.22 16.53
CA LEU A 357 1.97 16.80 15.33
C LEU A 357 1.01 16.76 14.12
N PRO A 358 1.21 17.61 13.09
CA PRO A 358 0.47 17.52 11.84
C PRO A 358 0.65 16.14 11.18
N ALA A 359 -0.43 15.59 10.63
CA ALA A 359 -0.44 14.25 10.05
C ALA A 359 0.66 14.08 8.98
N LEU A 360 1.41 12.98 9.06
CA LEU A 360 2.59 12.69 8.22
C LEU A 360 2.20 12.28 6.78
N ASP A 361 1.61 13.22 6.04
CA ASP A 361 1.05 13.02 4.70
C ASP A 361 1.86 13.71 3.58
N LEU A 362 1.36 13.70 2.34
CA LEU A 362 2.01 14.30 1.18
C LEU A 362 1.65 15.80 0.98
N GLY A 363 1.03 16.46 1.98
CA GLY A 363 0.70 17.89 1.95
C GLY A 363 -0.78 18.23 2.16
N GLY A 364 -1.63 17.23 2.36
CA GLY A 364 -3.02 17.42 2.79
C GLY A 364 -3.11 18.14 4.14
N CYS A 365 -2.16 17.88 5.04
CA CYS A 365 -2.11 18.37 6.41
C CYS A 365 -0.71 18.87 6.80
N SER A 366 0.35 18.15 6.47
CA SER A 366 1.73 18.57 6.77
C SER A 366 2.17 19.74 5.86
N PRO A 367 2.67 20.86 6.41
CA PRO A 367 3.15 22.00 5.60
C PRO A 367 4.27 21.62 4.62
N SER A 368 4.20 22.15 3.39
CA SER A 368 5.30 22.04 2.42
C SER A 368 6.44 23.01 2.74
N VAL A 369 7.68 22.63 2.42
CA VAL A 369 8.89 23.47 2.64
C VAL A 369 9.77 23.56 1.40
N THR A 370 10.69 24.52 1.41
CA THR A 370 11.74 24.68 0.41
C THR A 370 13.10 24.27 0.99
N GLU A 371 13.85 23.47 0.24
CA GLU A 371 15.26 23.14 0.51
C GLU A 371 16.11 24.38 0.85
N GLY A 372 17.06 24.22 1.78
CA GLY A 372 18.01 25.26 2.16
C GLY A 372 17.45 26.41 3.00
N LYS A 373 16.13 26.65 3.01
CA LYS A 373 15.49 27.65 3.88
C LYS A 373 15.47 27.21 5.34
N THR A 374 15.30 28.16 6.26
CA THR A 374 15.00 27.91 7.67
C THR A 374 13.57 28.33 8.00
N TYR A 375 12.94 27.69 8.97
CA TYR A 375 11.55 27.93 9.32
C TYR A 375 11.39 28.24 10.82
N SER A 376 10.54 29.20 11.15
CA SER A 376 10.18 29.55 12.54
C SER A 376 9.02 28.66 12.99
N LEU A 377 9.33 27.65 13.80
CA LEU A 377 8.36 26.78 14.47
C LEU A 377 7.87 27.45 15.75
N ARG A 378 6.56 27.43 15.98
CA ARG A 378 5.92 28.00 17.17
C ARG A 378 4.79 27.11 17.67
N ALA A 379 4.58 27.09 18.98
CA ALA A 379 3.39 26.54 19.62
C ALA A 379 3.18 27.24 20.97
N TRP A 380 1.93 27.48 21.33
CA TRP A 380 1.59 27.90 22.69
C TRP A 380 1.35 26.68 23.56
N TYR A 381 1.89 26.68 24.78
CA TYR A 381 1.73 25.53 25.67
C TYR A 381 1.72 25.89 27.16
N THR A 382 1.17 24.95 27.94
CA THR A 382 1.46 24.79 29.38
C THR A 382 1.98 23.36 29.60
N SER A 383 2.86 23.15 30.57
CA SER A 383 3.40 21.82 30.87
C SER A 383 3.85 21.68 32.32
N THR A 384 3.68 20.48 32.89
CA THR A 384 4.23 20.11 34.20
C THR A 384 5.68 19.58 34.13
N ALA A 385 6.20 19.40 32.92
CA ALA A 385 7.55 18.93 32.63
C ALA A 385 8.22 19.81 31.56
N VAL A 386 9.53 19.69 31.38
CA VAL A 386 10.21 20.29 30.22
C VAL A 386 9.77 19.59 28.93
N THR A 387 9.84 20.30 27.80
CA THR A 387 9.41 19.81 26.48
C THR A 387 10.32 20.36 25.38
N GLN A 388 10.37 19.74 24.21
CA GLN A 388 11.06 20.29 23.03
C GLN A 388 10.25 19.99 21.76
N PHE A 389 10.53 20.71 20.67
CA PHE A 389 10.02 20.30 19.36
C PHE A 389 10.75 19.04 18.90
N ALA A 390 10.03 17.96 18.63
CA ALA A 390 10.50 16.88 17.76
C ALA A 390 10.10 17.24 16.32
N VAL A 391 11.05 17.19 15.37
CA VAL A 391 10.87 17.72 14.02
C VAL A 391 11.21 16.67 12.96
N TYR A 392 10.39 16.63 11.93
CA TYR A 392 10.36 15.63 10.87
C TYR A 392 10.35 16.30 9.51
N TYR A 393 11.06 15.74 8.52
CA TYR A 393 10.97 16.18 7.13
C TYR A 393 10.51 15.06 6.20
N ARG A 394 9.87 15.43 5.10
CA ARG A 394 9.41 14.52 4.04
C ARG A 394 10.30 14.66 2.82
N THR A 395 10.75 13.55 2.23
CA THR A 395 11.57 13.54 1.00
C THR A 395 10.76 13.89 -0.26
N GLY A 396 11.43 14.03 -1.39
CA GLY A 396 10.81 14.14 -2.72
C GLY A 396 9.97 12.94 -3.12
N ILE A 397 10.32 11.73 -2.66
CA ILE A 397 9.55 10.50 -2.90
C ILE A 397 8.47 10.24 -1.85
N GLY A 398 8.33 11.09 -0.82
CA GLY A 398 7.28 11.02 0.20
C GLY A 398 7.63 10.27 1.49
N THR A 399 8.81 9.66 1.59
CA THR A 399 9.33 9.08 2.84
C THR A 399 9.43 10.15 3.92
N TRP A 400 8.99 9.87 5.14
CA TRP A 400 9.22 10.72 6.30
C TRP A 400 10.52 10.35 7.02
N VAL A 401 11.15 11.33 7.66
CA VAL A 401 12.47 11.19 8.28
C VAL A 401 12.52 12.01 9.57
N TYR A 402 13.04 11.42 10.66
CA TYR A 402 13.37 12.19 11.86
C TYR A 402 14.52 13.16 11.55
N TRP A 403 14.23 14.46 11.64
CA TRP A 403 15.20 15.49 11.29
C TRP A 403 16.08 15.83 12.47
N THR A 404 15.48 16.35 13.54
CA THR A 404 16.17 17.11 14.58
C THR A 404 15.20 17.47 15.72
N SER A 405 15.72 18.13 16.75
CA SER A 405 14.93 18.73 17.81
C SER A 405 15.41 20.13 18.16
N SER A 406 14.50 20.94 18.70
CA SER A 406 14.87 22.20 19.34
C SER A 406 15.64 21.97 20.65
N PRO A 407 16.27 23.02 21.22
CA PRO A 407 16.54 23.09 22.64
C PRO A 407 15.28 22.86 23.49
N TRP A 408 15.49 22.60 24.78
CA TRP A 408 14.47 22.28 25.76
C TRP A 408 13.80 23.57 26.27
N PHE A 409 12.49 23.56 26.39
CA PHE A 409 11.69 24.65 26.97
C PHE A 409 11.22 24.29 28.39
N ALA A 410 11.10 25.31 29.24
CA ALA A 410 10.73 25.16 30.65
C ALA A 410 9.33 24.56 30.87
N ALA A 411 9.10 23.97 32.05
CA ALA A 411 7.76 23.72 32.57
C ALA A 411 7.08 25.06 32.96
N GLY A 412 5.75 25.12 32.92
CA GLY A 412 4.99 26.32 33.26
C GLY A 412 3.47 26.10 33.20
N THR A 413 2.74 26.66 34.16
CA THR A 413 1.28 26.57 34.29
C THR A 413 0.51 27.69 33.58
N THR A 414 1.21 28.74 33.14
CA THR A 414 0.66 29.83 32.32
C THR A 414 1.09 29.62 30.87
N PHE A 415 0.19 29.88 29.90
CA PHE A 415 0.51 29.72 28.48
C PHE A 415 1.70 30.60 28.08
N THR A 416 2.73 29.98 27.52
CA THR A 416 3.89 30.65 26.91
C THR A 416 4.14 30.10 25.52
N GLN A 417 4.77 30.89 24.65
CA GLN A 417 5.08 30.46 23.30
C GLN A 417 6.47 29.79 23.26
N ALA A 418 6.49 28.49 22.94
CA ALA A 418 7.71 27.84 22.45
C ALA A 418 8.00 28.39 21.05
N VAL A 419 9.21 28.89 20.82
CA VAL A 419 9.65 29.44 19.53
C VAL A 419 11.04 28.92 19.21
N TRP A 420 11.23 28.40 18.00
CA TRP A 420 12.52 27.96 17.51
C TRP A 420 12.64 28.19 16.00
N THR A 421 13.85 28.48 15.52
CA THR A 421 14.14 28.51 14.09
C THR A 421 14.95 27.27 13.74
N THR A 422 14.49 26.50 12.75
CA THR A 422 15.15 25.26 12.32
C THR A 422 16.55 25.54 11.74
N PRO A 423 17.43 24.53 11.67
CA PRO A 423 18.50 24.49 10.68
C PRO A 423 17.98 24.62 9.25
N ALA A 424 18.89 24.77 8.28
CA ALA A 424 18.52 24.76 6.86
C ALA A 424 17.87 23.41 6.49
N VAL A 425 16.71 23.47 5.82
CA VAL A 425 15.93 22.30 5.38
C VAL A 425 16.79 21.39 4.48
N PRO A 426 16.83 20.07 4.72
CA PRO A 426 17.72 19.16 4.00
C PRO A 426 17.47 19.09 2.49
N ALA A 427 18.49 18.65 1.76
CA ALA A 427 18.41 18.45 0.32
C ALA A 427 17.31 17.45 -0.07
N GLY A 428 16.50 17.80 -1.07
CA GLY A 428 15.38 16.99 -1.55
C GLY A 428 14.20 16.89 -0.57
N ALA A 429 14.12 17.71 0.48
CA ALA A 429 12.98 17.75 1.38
C ALA A 429 11.83 18.64 0.84
N THR A 430 10.59 18.15 0.96
CA THR A 430 9.38 18.79 0.39
C THR A 430 8.32 19.15 1.44
N GLY A 431 8.39 18.59 2.64
CA GLY A 431 7.44 18.84 3.72
C GLY A 431 8.08 18.76 5.10
N ILE A 432 7.39 19.34 6.08
CA ILE A 432 7.79 19.35 7.49
C ILE A 432 6.60 18.96 8.37
N SER A 433 6.87 18.28 9.49
CA SER A 433 5.93 18.11 10.58
C SER A 433 6.68 18.21 11.91
N PHE A 434 6.00 18.67 12.96
CA PHE A 434 6.61 18.94 14.25
C PHE A 434 5.58 18.93 15.37
N GLY A 435 6.04 18.60 16.58
CA GLY A 435 5.21 18.62 17.78
C GLY A 435 6.06 18.86 19.02
N LEU A 436 5.48 19.51 20.04
CA LEU A 436 6.03 19.49 21.39
C LEU A 436 5.79 18.11 22.00
N ASN A 437 6.80 17.53 22.65
CA ASN A 437 6.75 16.17 23.18
C ASN A 437 6.86 16.09 24.72
N LEU A 438 6.40 14.97 25.29
CA LEU A 438 6.71 14.52 26.64
C LEU A 438 7.48 13.20 26.60
N PHE A 439 8.59 13.16 27.34
CA PHE A 439 9.51 12.03 27.53
C PHE A 439 9.70 11.72 29.03
N SER A 440 8.68 12.04 29.83
CA SER A 440 8.59 11.82 31.27
C SER A 440 7.13 11.85 31.70
N ASN A 441 6.82 11.36 32.91
CA ASN A 441 5.50 11.58 33.51
C ASN A 441 5.16 13.09 33.55
N GLY A 442 3.91 13.44 33.25
CA GLY A 442 3.45 14.83 33.26
C GLY A 442 2.25 15.09 32.36
N GLN A 443 1.84 16.35 32.28
CA GLN A 443 0.82 16.86 31.37
C GLN A 443 1.41 17.98 30.52
N LEU A 444 1.06 18.00 29.24
CA LEU A 444 1.37 19.03 28.25
C LEU A 444 0.06 19.42 27.56
N VAL A 445 -0.31 20.70 27.60
CA VAL A 445 -1.46 21.24 26.86
C VAL A 445 -0.91 22.16 25.77
N THR A 446 -1.29 21.93 24.52
CA THR A 446 -0.82 22.70 23.36
C THR A 446 -1.96 23.34 22.58
N ASP A 447 -1.65 24.47 21.94
CA ASP A 447 -2.56 25.23 21.10
C ASP A 447 -1.76 26.15 20.15
N SER A 448 -2.42 26.70 19.14
CA SER A 448 -1.99 27.85 18.34
C SER A 448 -0.59 27.67 17.75
N TYR A 449 -0.43 26.54 17.06
CA TYR A 449 0.78 26.12 16.37
C TYR A 449 1.02 26.95 15.12
N ALA A 450 2.29 27.24 14.81
CA ALA A 450 2.65 27.88 13.55
C ALA A 450 3.98 27.42 12.97
N VAL A 451 4.05 27.43 11.64
CA VAL A 451 5.30 27.42 10.88
C VAL A 451 5.29 28.56 9.88
N TYR A 452 6.35 29.35 9.89
CA TYR A 452 6.61 30.42 8.93
C TYR A 452 7.95 30.20 8.26
N ASP A 453 8.09 30.56 6.99
CA ASP A 453 9.39 30.88 6.41
C ASP A 453 10.08 31.90 7.33
N SER A 454 11.33 31.67 7.74
CA SER A 454 12.03 32.58 8.64
C SER A 454 12.18 33.97 8.03
N VAL A 455 12.27 34.06 6.70
CA VAL A 455 12.24 35.31 5.94
C VAL A 455 10.80 35.82 5.88
N GLY A 456 10.52 36.87 6.66
CA GLY A 456 9.19 37.46 6.75
C GLY A 456 8.28 36.81 7.81
N ALA A 457 8.80 35.91 8.66
CA ALA A 457 8.06 35.41 9.82
C ALA A 457 7.55 36.59 10.68
N PRO A 458 6.27 36.60 11.12
CA PRO A 458 5.74 37.67 11.96
C PRO A 458 6.53 37.82 13.27
N ALA A 459 6.50 39.01 13.86
CA ALA A 459 7.04 39.24 15.21
C ALA A 459 6.52 38.19 16.21
N VAL A 460 7.34 37.83 17.19
CA VAL A 460 6.94 36.89 18.24
C VAL A 460 5.96 37.57 19.18
N ALA A 461 4.84 36.91 19.48
CA ALA A 461 3.73 37.50 20.22
C ALA A 461 3.73 37.02 21.67
N GLY A 462 3.58 37.96 22.61
CA GLY A 462 3.49 37.66 24.05
C GLY A 462 4.75 37.04 24.66
N GLN A 463 4.58 36.28 25.75
CA GLN A 463 5.69 35.73 26.51
C GLN A 463 6.25 34.46 25.86
N GLN A 464 7.52 34.52 25.46
CA GLN A 464 8.29 33.34 25.06
C GLN A 464 8.63 32.47 26.27
N SER A 465 8.70 31.15 26.06
CA SER A 465 9.22 30.23 27.08
C SER A 465 10.74 30.35 27.21
N ALA A 466 11.25 30.14 28.43
CA ALA A 466 12.68 30.07 28.69
C ALA A 466 13.27 28.77 28.13
N VAL A 467 14.34 28.90 27.36
CA VAL A 467 15.19 27.75 27.00
C VAL A 467 15.99 27.32 28.23
N VAL A 468 15.97 26.01 28.50
CA VAL A 468 16.65 25.39 29.65
C VAL A 468 17.71 24.39 29.19
N ALA A 469 18.65 24.06 30.09
CA ALA A 469 19.54 22.93 29.88
C ALA A 469 18.74 21.62 29.82
N ALA A 470 19.25 20.63 29.08
CA ALA A 470 18.71 19.28 29.12
C ALA A 470 18.75 18.76 30.58
N PRO A 471 17.69 18.06 31.07
CA PRO A 471 17.70 17.45 32.39
C PRO A 471 18.91 16.53 32.55
N SER A 472 19.70 16.77 33.60
CA SER A 472 20.72 15.82 34.05
C SER A 472 20.04 14.47 34.28
N ALA A 473 20.46 13.44 33.53
CA ALA A 473 19.92 12.10 33.69
C ALA A 473 20.19 11.61 35.12
N THR A 474 19.15 11.65 35.96
CA THR A 474 19.20 11.07 37.30
C THR A 474 19.47 9.58 37.11
N ALA A 475 20.63 9.12 37.60
CA ALA A 475 21.00 7.72 37.50
C ALA A 475 19.87 6.89 38.12
N ARG A 476 19.27 5.98 37.33
CA ARG A 476 18.30 5.01 37.84
C ARG A 476 18.97 4.32 39.02
N SER A 477 18.41 4.48 40.23
CA SER A 477 18.92 3.82 41.42
C SER A 477 18.96 2.33 41.14
N ALA A 478 20.16 1.74 41.09
CA ALA A 478 20.31 0.32 40.87
C ALA A 478 19.56 -0.40 42.00
N GLY A 479 18.49 -1.12 41.65
CA GLY A 479 17.88 -2.08 42.56
C GLY A 479 18.96 -3.05 43.04
N PRO A 480 18.93 -3.50 44.30
CA PRO A 480 20.00 -4.31 44.88
C PRO A 480 20.29 -5.49 43.96
N ALA A 481 21.55 -5.59 43.51
CA ALA A 481 21.94 -6.57 42.51
C ALA A 481 21.66 -7.99 43.01
N VAL A 482 20.72 -8.67 42.36
CA VAL A 482 20.44 -10.08 42.63
C VAL A 482 21.68 -10.86 42.23
N ALA A 483 22.44 -11.32 43.22
CA ALA A 483 23.65 -12.10 42.99
C ALA A 483 23.31 -13.35 42.16
N ALA A 484 24.14 -13.64 41.15
CA ALA A 484 23.92 -14.77 40.27
C ALA A 484 24.14 -16.10 41.02
N SER A 485 23.04 -16.75 41.41
CA SER A 485 23.07 -18.14 41.88
C SER A 485 23.61 -19.06 40.77
N PRO A 486 24.41 -20.08 41.10
CA PRO A 486 25.00 -20.98 40.11
C PRO A 486 23.94 -21.81 39.37
N THR A 487 24.23 -22.14 38.12
CA THR A 487 23.34 -22.87 37.22
C THR A 487 23.03 -24.28 37.72
N VAL A 488 21.75 -24.58 37.96
CA VAL A 488 21.24 -25.94 38.16
C VAL A 488 20.75 -26.49 36.81
N PRO A 489 21.08 -27.73 36.39
CA PRO A 489 20.57 -28.31 35.15
C PRO A 489 19.06 -28.55 35.22
N ALA A 490 18.33 -28.26 34.13
CA ALA A 490 16.89 -28.50 34.07
C ALA A 490 16.54 -29.99 33.87
N PRO A 491 15.55 -30.55 34.60
CA PRO A 491 15.00 -31.87 34.31
C PRO A 491 14.06 -31.82 33.09
N PRO A 492 13.93 -32.91 32.32
CA PRO A 492 13.09 -32.93 31.12
C PRO A 492 11.60 -33.16 31.43
N GLY A 493 10.74 -32.41 30.75
CA GLY A 493 9.34 -32.79 30.50
C GLY A 493 8.29 -32.32 31.51
N ALA A 494 7.72 -31.13 31.28
CA ALA A 494 6.39 -30.76 31.77
C ALA A 494 5.69 -29.89 30.71
N SER A 495 4.52 -30.34 30.22
CA SER A 495 3.70 -29.56 29.28
C SER A 495 2.68 -28.72 30.04
N ILE A 496 2.58 -27.43 29.72
CA ILE A 496 1.53 -26.54 30.21
C ILE A 496 0.69 -26.09 29.02
N ALA A 497 -0.52 -26.64 28.92
CA ALA A 497 -1.46 -26.28 27.87
C ALA A 497 -2.13 -24.94 28.19
N VAL A 498 -1.88 -23.92 27.35
CA VAL A 498 -2.68 -22.69 27.35
C VAL A 498 -4.02 -22.99 26.69
N GLN A 499 -5.13 -22.90 27.44
CA GLN A 499 -6.46 -23.12 26.86
C GLN A 499 -6.87 -21.93 25.97
N PRO A 500 -7.44 -22.18 24.77
CA PRO A 500 -7.93 -21.11 23.91
C PRO A 500 -9.17 -20.44 24.51
N ARG A 501 -9.22 -19.11 24.51
CA ARG A 501 -10.46 -18.37 24.86
C ARG A 501 -11.54 -18.65 23.83
N ARG A 502 -12.71 -19.09 24.31
CA ARG A 502 -13.85 -19.50 23.48
C ARG A 502 -14.73 -18.30 23.13
N GLU A 503 -14.33 -17.52 22.13
CA GLU A 503 -15.14 -16.39 21.67
C GLU A 503 -16.37 -16.82 20.85
N VAL A 504 -17.49 -16.13 21.08
CA VAL A 504 -18.78 -16.45 20.48
C VAL A 504 -18.96 -15.64 19.20
N ARG A 505 -18.71 -16.29 18.05
CA ARG A 505 -18.95 -15.68 16.73
C ARG A 505 -20.42 -15.31 16.57
N LYS A 506 -20.70 -14.02 16.34
CA LYS A 506 -22.04 -13.53 15.97
C LYS A 506 -22.18 -13.61 14.44
N ALA A 507 -23.36 -14.01 13.96
CA ALA A 507 -23.58 -14.32 12.55
C ALA A 507 -23.50 -13.07 11.65
N ILE A 508 -22.96 -13.24 10.43
CA ILE A 508 -22.85 -12.21 9.39
C ILE A 508 -24.09 -12.26 8.48
N PRO A 509 -24.76 -11.13 8.17
CA PRO A 509 -25.87 -11.10 7.22
C PRO A 509 -25.41 -11.35 5.78
N THR A 510 -26.15 -12.18 5.03
CA THR A 510 -25.87 -12.47 3.62
C THR A 510 -26.62 -11.51 2.68
N GLY A 511 -25.90 -10.81 1.80
CA GLY A 511 -26.53 -9.92 0.81
C GLY A 511 -25.54 -9.32 -0.21
N PRO A 512 -25.85 -9.36 -1.52
CA PRO A 512 -24.87 -9.07 -2.58
C PRO A 512 -24.44 -7.59 -2.69
N SER A 513 -25.12 -6.66 -2.02
CA SER A 513 -24.77 -5.23 -2.02
C SER A 513 -23.80 -4.81 -0.91
N ALA A 514 -23.50 -5.68 0.07
CA ALA A 514 -22.71 -5.33 1.26
C ALA A 514 -21.19 -5.20 0.99
N HIS A 515 -20.66 -5.88 -0.03
CA HIS A 515 -19.21 -6.04 -0.23
C HIS A 515 -18.49 -4.74 -0.63
N ARG A 516 -19.17 -3.81 -1.31
CA ARG A 516 -18.62 -2.51 -1.74
C ARG A 516 -18.43 -1.48 -0.60
N ALA A 517 -18.70 -1.86 0.65
CA ALA A 517 -18.64 -0.98 1.81
C ALA A 517 -18.07 -1.70 3.05
N ARG A 518 -16.98 -2.47 2.89
CA ARG A 518 -16.20 -3.03 4.01
C ARG A 518 -15.38 -1.94 4.76
N ALA A 519 -16.04 -0.87 5.18
CA ALA A 519 -15.45 0.29 5.85
C ALA A 519 -15.88 0.44 7.34
N ASP A 520 -16.58 -0.55 7.89
CA ASP A 520 -17.04 -0.56 9.30
C ASP A 520 -16.51 -1.77 10.07
N ARG A 521 -15.18 -1.95 10.08
CA ARG A 521 -14.49 -2.43 11.28
C ARG A 521 -14.09 -1.21 12.09
N ARG A 522 -15.04 -0.61 12.83
CA ARG A 522 -14.73 0.48 13.76
C ARG A 522 -13.76 0.00 14.83
N GLY A 523 -12.48 0.34 14.65
CA GLY A 523 -11.42 0.19 15.64
C GLY A 523 -11.64 1.07 16.87
N PRO A 524 -10.63 1.20 17.77
CA PRO A 524 -10.77 1.98 18.99
C PRO A 524 -11.21 3.42 18.68
N THR A 525 -12.32 3.85 19.30
CA THR A 525 -12.96 5.16 19.05
C THR A 525 -12.26 6.31 19.79
N GLY A 526 -10.94 6.31 19.78
CA GLY A 526 -10.07 7.27 20.47
C GLY A 526 -8.68 7.31 19.84
N PRO A 527 -7.79 8.19 20.31
CA PRO A 527 -6.53 8.47 19.64
C PRO A 527 -5.62 7.24 19.54
N VAL A 528 -5.36 6.79 18.31
CA VAL A 528 -4.36 5.75 18.01
C VAL A 528 -2.99 6.43 18.03
N LEU A 529 -2.05 5.87 18.80
CA LEU A 529 -0.67 6.34 18.85
C LEU A 529 0.13 5.71 17.71
N THR A 530 0.43 6.47 16.65
CA THR A 530 1.31 6.00 15.59
C THR A 530 2.77 5.96 16.09
N GLN A 531 3.49 4.89 15.77
CA GLN A 531 4.90 4.74 16.14
C GLN A 531 5.76 5.72 15.32
N ILE A 532 6.14 6.84 15.93
CA ILE A 532 6.90 7.93 15.31
C ILE A 532 8.18 8.14 16.13
N PRO A 533 9.31 7.55 15.70
CA PRO A 533 10.59 7.65 16.39
C PRO A 533 11.03 9.06 16.70
N GLY A 534 11.81 9.22 17.78
CA GLY A 534 12.23 10.53 18.25
C GLY A 534 13.64 10.56 18.85
N PRO A 535 13.99 11.68 19.52
CA PRO A 535 15.38 12.09 19.70
C PRO A 535 16.30 11.16 20.50
N THR A 536 15.74 10.23 21.30
CA THR A 536 16.53 9.27 22.09
C THR A 536 16.55 7.86 21.48
N GLN A 537 15.67 7.56 20.51
CA GLN A 537 15.62 6.26 19.83
C GLN A 537 16.53 6.21 18.60
N VAL A 538 16.54 7.30 17.82
CA VAL A 538 17.10 7.32 16.47
C VAL A 538 17.93 8.57 16.21
N LYS A 539 18.85 8.48 15.24
CA LYS A 539 19.72 9.59 14.85
C LYS A 539 19.01 10.51 13.85
N PRO A 540 19.35 11.81 13.80
CA PRO A 540 19.03 12.68 12.66
C PRO A 540 19.29 11.97 11.33
N GLY A 541 18.28 11.98 10.45
CA GLY A 541 18.32 11.29 9.16
C GLY A 541 17.78 9.85 9.17
N THR A 542 17.36 9.30 10.31
CA THR A 542 16.67 7.98 10.34
C THR A 542 15.25 8.10 9.76
N PRO A 543 14.92 7.33 8.71
CA PRO A 543 13.59 7.33 8.10
C PRO A 543 12.50 6.73 9.00
N ILE A 544 11.26 7.07 8.69
CA ILE A 544 10.05 6.69 9.41
C ILE A 544 9.13 5.97 8.44
N LEU A 545 8.95 4.68 8.72
CA LEU A 545 7.93 3.85 8.12
C LEU A 545 6.63 4.12 8.90
N LEU A 546 5.58 4.49 8.18
CA LEU A 546 4.25 4.68 8.77
C LEU A 546 3.56 3.32 8.83
N ASP A 547 4.06 2.48 9.73
CA ASP A 547 3.46 1.19 10.07
C ASP A 547 2.21 1.46 10.91
N GLU A 548 1.03 1.39 10.25
CA GLU A 548 -0.28 1.35 10.90
C GLU A 548 -0.41 -0.01 11.61
N GLY A 549 0.23 -0.09 12.78
CA GLY A 549 0.71 -1.32 13.37
C GLY A 549 -0.28 -2.47 13.44
N SER A 550 0.11 -3.58 12.82
CA SER A 550 -0.57 -4.88 12.76
C SER A 550 -1.88 -4.90 11.95
N LEU A 551 -1.86 -5.68 10.86
CA LEU A 551 -3.04 -6.04 10.05
C LEU A 551 -3.95 -7.08 10.75
N SER A 552 -4.09 -6.98 12.08
CA SER A 552 -4.84 -7.92 12.93
C SER A 552 -5.96 -7.23 13.71
N GLY A 553 -7.13 -7.08 13.07
CA GLY A 553 -8.38 -6.60 13.67
C GLY A 553 -9.61 -7.01 12.85
#